data_AF-A0A925UYR1-F1
#
_entry.id   AF-A0A925UYR1-F1
#
_cell.length_a   1.000
_cell.length_b   1.000
_cell.length_c   1.000
_cell.angle_alpha   90.00
_cell.angle_beta   90.00
_cell.angle_gamma   90.00
#
_symmetry.space_group_name_H-M   'P 1'
#
loop_
_entity.id
_entity.type
_entity.pdbx_description
1 polymer ?
#
loop_
_entity_poly.entity_id
_entity_poly.type
_entity_poly.pdbx_seq_one_letter_code
_entity_poly.pdbx_strand_id
1 'polypeptide(L)'
;MPAGIRWTEEQTRQALELYSQLTFGQFDHRNPQVIALAKAMSRTPSSIAMKLGNFASLDPAITQTGRVGLKGATVLDRKVWAETHKA
;
A
#
# COMPACT_ATOMS: atom_id res chain seq x y z
N MET A 1 14.54 -13.23 13.08
CA MET A 1 13.53 -12.69 12.14
C MET A 1 14.09 -12.85 10.73
N PRO A 2 13.47 -13.61 9.81
CA PRO A 2 14.00 -13.69 8.45
C PRO A 2 14.01 -12.28 7.85
N ALA A 3 15.12 -11.91 7.19
CA ALA A 3 15.27 -10.64 6.51
C ALA A 3 14.08 -10.43 5.58
N GLY A 4 13.27 -9.40 5.85
CA GLY A 4 11.99 -9.19 5.19
C GLY A 4 12.14 -9.20 3.66
N ILE A 5 11.32 -10.02 3.00
CA ILE A 5 11.28 -10.11 1.53
C ILE A 5 11.14 -8.70 0.96
N ARG A 6 12.16 -8.25 0.21
CA ARG A 6 12.18 -6.92 -0.43
C ARG A 6 10.96 -6.80 -1.33
N TRP A 7 10.29 -5.65 -1.24
CA TRP A 7 9.19 -5.33 -2.15
C TRP A 7 9.74 -5.14 -3.56
N THR A 8 9.12 -5.80 -4.53
CA THR A 8 9.38 -5.57 -5.96
C THR A 8 8.45 -4.48 -6.50
N GLU A 9 8.80 -3.92 -7.65
CA GLU A 9 7.95 -2.95 -8.36
C GLU A 9 6.57 -3.54 -8.66
N GLU A 10 6.52 -4.78 -9.15
CA GLU A 10 5.29 -5.48 -9.48
C GLU A 10 4.38 -5.69 -8.24
N GLN A 11 4.95 -6.13 -7.11
CA GLN A 11 4.19 -6.28 -5.86
C GLN A 11 3.68 -4.94 -5.34
N THR A 12 4.48 -3.88 -5.50
CA THR A 12 4.12 -2.53 -5.09
C THR A 12 2.98 -1.98 -5.97
N ARG A 13 3.01 -2.27 -7.27
CA ARG A 13 1.94 -1.91 -8.21
C ARG A 13 0.64 -2.64 -7.89
N GLN A 14 0.69 -3.95 -7.68
CA GLN A 14 -0.50 -4.72 -7.29
C GLN A 14 -1.11 -4.24 -5.96
N ALA A 15 -0.27 -3.87 -4.99
CA ALA A 15 -0.74 -3.26 -3.74
C ALA A 15 -1.38 -1.89 -3.97
N LEU A 16 -0.86 -1.10 -4.92
CA LEU A 16 -1.44 0.19 -5.32
C LEU A 16 -2.76 0.03 -6.09
N GLU A 17 -2.88 -0.98 -6.95
CA GLU A 17 -4.16 -1.32 -7.61
C GLU A 17 -5.22 -1.67 -6.57
N LEU A 18 -4.86 -2.47 -5.57
CA LEU A 18 -5.75 -2.76 -4.44
C LEU A 18 -6.09 -1.49 -3.65
N TYR A 19 -5.12 -0.59 -3.42
CA TYR A 19 -5.38 0.71 -2.79
C TYR A 19 -6.45 1.50 -3.54
N SER A 20 -6.37 1.58 -4.86
CA SER A 20 -7.36 2.30 -5.69
C SER A 20 -8.75 1.66 -5.69
N GLN A 21 -8.85 0.35 -5.43
CA GLN A 21 -10.12 -0.35 -5.31
C GLN A 21 -10.74 -0.22 -3.91
N LEU A 22 -9.93 0.01 -2.89
CA LEU A 22 -10.37 0.10 -1.50
C LEU A 22 -10.75 1.52 -1.12
N THR A 23 -11.84 1.67 -0.38
CA THR A 23 -12.18 2.96 0.21
C THR A 23 -11.28 3.27 1.41
N PHE A 24 -11.03 4.56 1.63
CA PHE A 24 -10.23 5.02 2.76
C PHE A 24 -10.81 4.52 4.09
N GLY A 25 -9.99 3.84 4.89
CA GLY A 25 -10.41 3.19 6.14
C GLY A 25 -10.59 1.66 6.04
N GLN A 26 -10.56 1.08 4.84
CA GLN A 26 -10.62 -0.36 4.64
C GLN A 26 -9.24 -1.05 4.56
N PHE A 27 -8.16 -0.31 4.84
CA PHE A 27 -6.77 -0.80 4.83
C PHE A 27 -6.42 -1.63 6.06
N ASP A 28 -7.27 -2.60 6.39
CA ASP A 28 -7.07 -3.46 7.55
C ASP A 28 -6.67 -4.88 7.15
N HIS A 29 -5.84 -5.50 7.99
CA HIS A 29 -5.41 -6.88 7.84
C HIS A 29 -6.56 -7.90 7.86
N ARG A 30 -7.76 -7.52 8.33
CA ARG A 30 -8.98 -8.33 8.30
C ARG A 30 -9.75 -8.22 6.98
N ASN A 31 -9.40 -7.27 6.11
CA ASN A 31 -10.06 -7.11 4.84
C ASN A 31 -9.79 -8.33 3.94
N PRO A 32 -10.83 -9.03 3.44
CA PRO A 32 -10.65 -10.20 2.58
C PRO A 32 -9.77 -9.95 1.36
N GLN A 33 -9.83 -8.76 0.75
CA GLN A 33 -9.00 -8.42 -0.42
C GLN A 33 -7.53 -8.26 -0.03
N VAL A 34 -7.25 -7.67 1.13
CA VAL A 34 -5.89 -7.56 1.70
C VAL A 34 -5.33 -8.94 2.01
N ILE A 35 -6.15 -9.84 2.58
CA ILE A 35 -5.76 -11.21 2.88
C ILE A 35 -5.50 -12.00 1.58
N ALA A 36 -6.35 -11.84 0.57
CA ALA A 36 -6.19 -12.50 -0.73
C ALA A 36 -4.88 -12.08 -1.41
N LEU A 37 -4.59 -10.77 -1.44
CA LEU A 37 -3.35 -10.26 -2.00
C LEU A 37 -2.12 -10.73 -1.21
N ALA A 38 -2.22 -10.72 0.12
CA ALA A 38 -1.15 -11.21 0.99
C ALA A 38 -0.82 -12.68 0.70
N LYS A 39 -1.84 -13.54 0.54
CA LYS A 39 -1.65 -14.95 0.15
C LYS A 39 -1.00 -15.08 -1.23
N ALA A 40 -1.47 -14.32 -2.21
CA ALA A 40 -0.90 -14.33 -3.57
C ALA A 40 0.59 -13.94 -3.59
N MET A 41 1.00 -13.01 -2.72
CA MET A 41 2.38 -12.54 -2.62
C MET A 41 3.24 -13.30 -1.59
N SER A 42 2.71 -14.33 -0.93
CA SER A 42 3.35 -14.99 0.23
C SER A 42 3.80 -13.99 1.31
N ARG A 43 2.99 -12.96 1.57
CA ARG A 43 3.22 -11.92 2.59
C ARG A 43 2.15 -12.04 3.68
N THR A 44 2.36 -11.31 4.78
CA THR A 44 1.34 -11.19 5.83
C THR A 44 0.32 -10.10 5.47
N PRO A 45 -0.98 -10.27 5.81
CA PRO A 45 -1.99 -9.23 5.60
C PRO A 45 -1.61 -7.90 6.27
N SER A 46 -0.98 -7.95 7.44
CA SER A 46 -0.46 -6.75 8.12
C SER A 46 0.62 -6.03 7.30
N SER A 47 1.48 -6.76 6.57
CA SER A 47 2.48 -6.14 5.70
C SER A 47 1.84 -5.40 4.52
N ILE A 48 0.78 -5.97 3.93
CA ILE A 48 -0.01 -5.30 2.89
C ILE A 48 -0.72 -4.08 3.47
N ALA A 49 -1.40 -4.20 4.62
CA ALA A 49 -2.09 -3.08 5.27
C ALA A 49 -1.15 -1.91 5.58
N MET A 50 0.06 -2.19 6.09
CA MET A 50 1.09 -1.16 6.29
C MET A 50 1.51 -0.49 4.96
N LYS A 51 1.64 -1.27 3.88
CA LYS A 51 1.96 -0.74 2.55
C LYS A 51 0.88 0.18 2.02
N LEU A 52 -0.40 -0.20 2.17
CA LEU A 52 -1.55 0.63 1.82
C LEU A 52 -1.57 1.94 2.64
N GLY A 53 -1.28 1.87 3.94
CA GLY A 53 -1.18 3.06 4.78
C GLY A 53 0.01 3.98 4.43
N ASN A 54 1.08 3.45 3.83
CA ASN A 54 2.15 4.25 3.24
C ASN A 54 1.68 4.97 1.96
N PHE A 55 0.85 4.34 1.10
CA PHE A 55 0.28 5.02 -0.05
C PHE A 55 -0.69 6.12 0.35
N ALA A 56 -1.52 5.89 1.38
CA ALA A 56 -2.40 6.90 1.94
C ALA A 56 -1.64 8.15 2.43
N SER A 57 -0.35 8.06 2.77
CA SER A 57 0.47 9.22 3.13
C SER A 57 1.03 9.99 1.94
N LEU A 58 1.05 9.37 0.75
CA LEU A 58 1.40 10.01 -0.51
C LEU A 58 0.20 10.66 -1.20
N ASP A 59 -1.02 10.26 -0.81
CA ASP A 59 -2.26 10.71 -1.41
C ASP A 59 -2.62 12.16 -0.97
N PRO A 60 -2.64 13.13 -1.91
CA PRO A 60 -3.09 14.49 -1.64
C PRO A 60 -4.54 14.53 -1.15
N ALA A 61 -5.41 13.63 -1.61
CA ALA A 61 -6.82 13.60 -1.20
C ALA A 61 -6.96 13.23 0.29
N ILE A 62 -6.02 12.46 0.84
CA ILE A 62 -6.00 12.13 2.28
C ILE A 62 -5.26 13.21 3.06
N THR A 63 -4.07 13.60 2.61
CA THR A 63 -3.24 14.57 3.33
C THR A 63 -3.86 15.97 3.39
N GLN A 64 -4.60 16.40 2.37
CA GLN A 64 -5.36 17.66 2.38
C GLN A 64 -6.53 17.66 3.36
N THR A 65 -7.04 16.48 3.76
CA THR A 65 -8.09 16.38 4.79
C THR A 65 -7.54 16.54 6.22
N GLY A 66 -6.24 16.84 6.37
CA GLY A 66 -5.56 16.94 7.66
C GLY A 66 -5.14 15.58 8.24
N ARG A 67 -5.38 14.48 7.51
CA ARG A 67 -4.99 13.12 7.93
C ARG A 67 -3.56 12.84 7.49
N VAL A 68 -2.73 12.43 8.43
CA VAL A 68 -1.33 12.05 8.16
C VAL A 68 -1.26 10.53 8.09
N GLY A 69 -0.99 9.99 6.91
CA GLY A 69 -0.73 8.56 6.75
C GLY A 69 0.60 8.12 7.37
N LEU A 70 0.99 6.87 7.15
CA LEU A 70 2.26 6.35 7.66
C LEU A 70 3.47 7.03 6.98
N LYS A 71 4.46 7.44 7.77
CA LYS A 71 5.70 8.07 7.27
C LYS A 71 6.72 7.09 6.68
N GLY A 72 6.33 5.82 6.46
CA GLY A 72 7.20 4.73 6.03
C GLY A 72 7.28 4.50 4.52
N ALA A 73 6.71 5.39 3.69
CA ALA A 73 6.73 5.25 2.24
C ALA A 73 8.17 5.28 1.69
N THR A 74 8.58 4.17 1.09
CA THR A 74 9.92 3.99 0.51
C THR A 74 10.06 4.74 -0.82
N VAL A 75 11.29 4.86 -1.32
CA VAL A 75 11.54 5.44 -2.65
C VAL A 75 10.78 4.68 -3.75
N LEU A 76 10.70 3.35 -3.62
CA LEU A 76 9.94 2.50 -4.54
C LEU A 76 8.44 2.83 -4.53
N ASP A 77 7.87 3.06 -3.34
CA ASP A 77 6.46 3.42 -3.19
C ASP A 77 6.15 4.72 -3.90
N ARG A 78 7.01 5.73 -3.73
CA ARG A 78 6.88 7.02 -4.39
C ARG A 78 7.02 6.92 -5.90
N LYS A 79 7.96 6.08 -6.38
CA LYS A 79 8.14 5.84 -7.81
C LYS A 79 6.88 5.24 -8.43
N VAL A 80 6.39 4.12 -7.89
CA VAL A 80 5.20 3.43 -8.41
C VAL A 80 3.94 4.29 -8.28
N TRP A 81 3.81 5.03 -7.18
CA TRP A 81 2.73 6.01 -6.99
C TRP A 81 2.74 7.08 -8.09
N ALA A 82 3.89 7.70 -8.33
CA ALA A 82 4.06 8.73 -9.34
C ALA A 82 3.85 8.20 -10.77
N GLU A 83 4.25 6.95 -11.06
CA GLU A 83 3.99 6.30 -12.34
C GLU A 83 2.50 6.07 -12.58
N THR A 84 1.75 5.73 -11.53
CA THR A 84 0.31 5.42 -11.64
C THR A 84 -0.55 6.68 -11.68
N HIS A 85 -0.12 7.77 -11.03
CA HIS A 85 -0.81 9.06 -11.03
C HIS A 85 -0.34 10.03 -12.12
N LYS A 86 0.55 9.58 -13.01
CA LYS A 86 0.89 10.28 -14.25
C LYS A 86 -0.19 9.96 -15.30
N ALA A 87 -1.33 10.66 -15.21
CA ALA A 87 -2.34 10.70 -16.27
C ALA A 87 -2.66 12.16 -16.58
#